data_AF-F2E0M5-F1
#
_entry.id   AF-F2E0M5-F1
#
_cell.length_a   1.000
_cell.length_b   1.000
_cell.length_c   1.000
_cell.angle_alpha   90.00
_cell.angle_beta   90.00
_cell.angle_gamma   90.00
#
_symmetry.space_group_name_H-M   'P 1'
#
loop_
_entity.id
_entity.type
_entity.pdbx_description
1 polymer ?
#
loop_
_entity_poly.entity_id
_entity_poly.type
_entity_poly.pdbx_seq_one_letter_code
_entity_poly.pdbx_strand_id
1 'polypeptide(L)'
;LSTRPKKYLGNIEDWNIAEDQLKAALTKFGKEYKLNEGDGAFYGPKIDVKLFDVFGREHQCGTCQLDFQLPVRFNLQYRAK
;
A
#
# COMPACT_ATOMS: atom_id res chain seq x y z
N LEU A 1 3.89 -3.62 5.60
CA LEU A 1 2.55 -3.33 5.04
C LEU A 1 1.93 -2.21 5.85
N SER A 2 1.79 -1.05 5.23
CA SER A 2 1.22 0.14 5.86
C SER A 2 -0.27 0.22 5.47
N THR A 3 -1.15 0.11 6.46
CA THR A 3 -2.61 -0.08 6.28
C THR A 3 -3.38 1.23 6.42
N ARG A 4 -4.69 1.18 6.18
CA ARG A 4 -5.60 2.32 6.13
C ARG A 4 -5.46 3.28 7.33
N PRO A 5 -5.19 4.57 7.10
CA PRO A 5 -5.15 5.59 8.15
C PRO A 5 -6.56 5.91 8.66
N LYS A 6 -6.65 6.61 9.81
CA LYS A 6 -7.94 7.07 10.38
C LYS A 6 -8.73 8.00 9.44
N LYS A 7 -8.04 8.76 8.59
CA LYS A 7 -8.63 9.62 7.56
C LYS A 7 -8.20 9.09 6.20
N TYR A 8 -9.15 8.54 5.44
CA TYR A 8 -8.90 7.96 4.13
C TYR A 8 -9.97 8.41 3.13
N LEU A 9 -9.65 8.27 1.84
CA LEU A 9 -10.56 8.54 0.73
C LEU A 9 -11.12 7.24 0.17
N GLY A 10 -12.36 7.31 -0.34
CA GLY A 10 -13.02 6.20 -1.02
C GLY A 10 -13.80 5.28 -0.11
N ASN A 11 -14.21 4.15 -0.67
CA ASN A 11 -15.04 3.17 0.03
C ASN A 11 -14.18 2.20 0.84
N ILE A 12 -14.72 1.75 1.97
CA ILE A 12 -14.04 0.78 2.82
C ILE A 12 -13.80 -0.56 2.12
N GLU A 13 -14.69 -0.93 1.19
CA GLU A 13 -14.60 -2.17 0.40
C GLU A 13 -13.38 -2.17 -0.51
N ASP A 14 -13.14 -1.08 -1.26
CA ASP A 14 -11.97 -0.92 -2.12
C ASP A 14 -10.67 -1.02 -1.32
N TRP A 15 -10.67 -0.43 -0.12
CA TRP A 15 -9.55 -0.50 0.80
C TRP A 15 -9.26 -1.92 1.28
N ASN A 16 -10.31 -2.68 1.65
CA ASN A 16 -10.14 -4.06 2.09
C ASN A 16 -9.56 -4.91 0.95
N ILE A 17 -10.07 -4.73 -0.29
CA ILE A 17 -9.52 -5.39 -1.48
C ILE A 17 -8.05 -5.03 -1.69
N ALA A 18 -7.71 -3.74 -1.60
CA ALA A 18 -6.35 -3.26 -1.76
C ALA A 18 -5.38 -3.86 -0.74
N GLU A 19 -5.77 -3.88 0.53
CA GLU A 19 -4.98 -4.43 1.63
C GLU A 19 -4.80 -5.94 1.48
N ASP A 20 -5.86 -6.67 1.13
CA ASP A 20 -5.81 -8.11 0.89
C ASP A 20 -4.92 -8.46 -0.30
N GLN A 21 -4.95 -7.67 -1.39
CA GLN A 21 -4.07 -7.85 -2.54
C GLN A 21 -2.60 -7.63 -2.17
N LEU A 22 -2.27 -6.57 -1.44
CA LEU A 22 -0.90 -6.34 -0.98
C LEU A 22 -0.43 -7.40 0.00
N LYS A 23 -1.31 -7.86 0.90
CA LYS A 23 -1.03 -8.95 1.83
C LYS A 23 -0.75 -10.25 1.07
N ALA A 24 -1.59 -10.61 0.11
CA ALA A 24 -1.39 -11.78 -0.74
C ALA A 24 -0.09 -11.70 -1.55
N ALA A 25 0.25 -10.51 -2.07
CA ALA A 25 1.51 -10.28 -2.77
C ALA A 25 2.72 -10.48 -1.85
N LEU A 26 2.68 -9.96 -0.62
CA LEU A 26 3.72 -10.16 0.39
C LEU A 26 3.83 -11.63 0.84
N THR A 27 2.70 -12.31 1.04
CA THR A 27 2.68 -13.75 1.33
C THR A 27 3.31 -14.55 0.21
N LYS A 28 2.99 -14.25 -1.05
CA LYS A 28 3.59 -14.90 -2.22
C LYS A 28 5.08 -14.58 -2.36
N PHE A 29 5.51 -13.38 -1.97
CA PHE A 29 6.92 -12.99 -1.95
C PHE A 29 7.73 -13.80 -0.91
N GLY A 30 7.07 -14.28 0.16
CA GLY A 30 7.63 -15.28 1.08
C GLY A 30 8.74 -14.77 2.00
N LYS A 31 8.86 -13.44 2.16
CA LYS A 31 9.78 -12.81 3.12
C LYS A 31 9.01 -12.26 4.30
N GLU A 32 9.67 -12.21 5.45
CA GLU A 32 9.12 -11.56 6.63
C GLU A 32 8.88 -10.08 6.36
N TYR A 33 7.73 -9.60 6.81
CA TYR A 33 7.38 -8.19 6.76
C TYR A 33 6.68 -7.80 8.06
N LYS A 34 6.78 -6.53 8.42
CA LYS A 34 6.08 -5.97 9.58
C LYS A 34 4.82 -5.23 9.12
N LEU A 35 3.78 -5.31 9.94
CA LEU A 35 2.57 -4.51 9.77
C LEU A 35 2.79 -3.15 10.42
N ASN A 36 2.39 -2.09 9.72
CA ASN A 36 2.52 -0.71 10.16
C ASN A 36 1.13 -0.06 10.12
N GLU A 37 0.37 -0.27 11.19
CA GLU A 37 -1.05 0.04 11.20
C GLU A 37 -1.31 1.55 11.07
N GLY A 38 -2.12 1.93 10.08
CA GLY A 38 -2.55 3.32 9.90
C GLY A 38 -1.53 4.26 9.26
N ASP A 39 -0.38 3.74 8.81
CA ASP A 39 0.66 4.53 8.12
C ASP A 39 0.54 4.47 6.57
N GLY A 40 -0.59 3.94 6.07
CA GLY A 40 -0.93 4.01 4.65
C GLY A 40 -1.14 5.44 4.17
N ALA A 41 -0.97 5.66 2.86
CA ALA A 41 -1.32 6.95 2.27
C ALA A 41 -2.84 7.18 2.34
N PHE A 42 -3.31 8.43 2.30
CA PHE A 42 -4.76 8.69 2.42
C PHE A 42 -5.60 8.12 1.25
N TYR A 43 -4.95 7.76 0.13
CA TYR A 43 -5.57 7.23 -1.09
C TYR A 43 -5.35 5.73 -1.31
N GLY A 44 -4.58 5.06 -0.46
CA GLY A 44 -4.36 3.62 -0.59
C GLY A 44 -3.29 3.05 0.34
N PRO A 45 -3.27 1.72 0.53
CA PRO A 45 -2.25 1.05 1.32
C PRO A 45 -0.92 0.98 0.56
N LYS A 46 0.18 0.80 1.30
CA LYS A 46 1.53 0.77 0.71
C LYS A 46 2.47 -0.25 1.33
N ILE A 47 3.45 -0.67 0.55
CA ILE A 47 4.61 -1.44 0.98
C ILE A 47 5.81 -0.51 0.99
N ASP A 48 6.35 -0.26 2.17
CA ASP A 48 7.57 0.53 2.35
C ASP A 48 8.77 -0.43 2.49
N VAL A 49 9.79 -0.24 1.63
CA VAL A 49 11.04 -0.99 1.67
C VAL A 49 12.06 -0.15 2.43
N LYS A 50 12.42 -0.66 3.61
CA LYS A 50 13.35 -0.02 4.53
C LYS A 50 14.68 -0.76 4.51
N LEU A 51 15.76 0.00 4.37
CA LEU A 51 17.14 -0.47 4.44
C LEU A 51 17.80 0.09 5.70
N PHE A 52 18.70 -0.69 6.30
CA PHE A 52 19.47 -0.27 7.45
C PHE A 52 20.91 -0.01 7.02
N ASP A 53 21.44 1.16 7.38
CA ASP A 53 22.85 1.47 7.14
C ASP A 53 23.77 0.78 8.16
N VAL A 54 25.08 0.95 7.99
CA VAL A 54 26.11 0.35 8.87
C VAL A 54 26.04 0.84 10.32
N PHE A 55 25.35 1.95 10.58
CA PHE A 55 25.10 2.50 11.93
C PHE A 55 23.72 2.12 12.47
N GLY A 56 22.97 1.26 11.76
CA GLY A 56 21.64 0.81 12.14
C GLY A 56 20.54 1.86 11.94
N ARG A 57 20.78 2.95 11.20
CA ARG A 57 19.73 3.93 10.90
C ARG A 57 18.83 3.39 9.80
N GLU A 58 17.53 3.63 9.97
CA GLU A 58 16.51 3.18 9.03
C GLU A 58 16.32 4.21 7.91
N HIS A 59 16.38 3.75 6.66
CA HIS A 59 16.15 4.56 5.46
C HIS A 59 15.08 3.92 4.60
N GLN A 60 14.00 4.64 4.30
CA GLN A 60 13.02 4.18 3.33
C GLN A 60 13.53 4.45 1.92
N CYS A 61 13.82 3.40 1.16
CA CYS A 61 14.40 3.50 -0.18
C CYS A 61 13.43 3.13 -1.30
N GLY A 62 12.37 2.40 -0.99
CA GLY A 62 11.34 2.01 -1.96
C GLY A 62 9.95 2.13 -1.39
N THR A 63 8.97 2.42 -2.24
CA THR A 63 7.55 2.37 -1.88
C THR A 63 6.76 1.82 -3.06
N CYS A 64 5.88 0.86 -2.79
CA CYS A 64 4.87 0.39 -3.74
C CYS A 64 3.51 0.73 -3.17
N GLN A 65 2.75 1.56 -3.85
CA GLN A 65 1.48 2.09 -3.38
C GLN A 65 0.38 1.67 -4.33
N LEU A 66 -0.72 1.14 -3.78
CA LEU A 66 -1.84 0.68 -4.57
C LEU A 66 -2.95 1.73 -4.51
N ASP A 67 -3.11 2.50 -5.58
CA ASP A 67 -4.03 3.65 -5.65
C ASP A 67 -5.26 3.34 -6.51
N PHE A 68 -6.41 3.26 -5.86
CA PHE A 68 -7.72 3.12 -6.50
C PHE A 68 -8.47 4.45 -6.60
N GLN A 69 -8.01 5.51 -5.93
CA GLN A 69 -8.75 6.76 -5.78
C GLN A 69 -8.49 7.73 -6.93
N LEU A 70 -7.22 7.90 -7.34
CA LEU A 70 -6.91 8.82 -8.43
C LEU A 70 -7.53 8.38 -9.77
N PRO A 71 -7.50 7.09 -10.17
CA PRO A 71 -8.15 6.67 -11.41
C PRO A 71 -9.64 7.02 -11.47
N VAL A 72 -10.38 6.85 -10.37
CA VAL A 72 -11.80 7.20 -10.27
C VAL A 72 -12.00 8.71 -10.37
N ARG A 73 -11.17 9.50 -9.66
CA ARG A 73 -11.27 10.98 -9.66
C ARG A 73 -10.98 11.60 -11.01
N PHE A 74 -10.04 11.04 -11.76
CA PHE A 74 -9.72 11.47 -13.12
C PHE A 74 -10.63 10.82 -14.19
N ASN A 75 -11.59 9.99 -13.78
CA ASN A 75 -12.46 9.22 -14.66
C ASN A 75 -11.67 8.46 -15.74
N LEU A 76 -10.56 7.82 -15.33
CA LEU A 76 -9.73 7.01 -16.21
C LEU A 76 -10.48 5.72 -16.56
N GLN A 77 -10.49 5.37 -17.85
CA GLN A 77 -11.21 4.20 -18.36
C GLN A 77 -10.32 3.42 -19.33
N TYR A 78 -10.55 2.12 -19.41
CA TYR A 78 -9.93 1.24 -20.40
C TYR A 78 -11.00 0.39 -21.07
N ARG A 79 -10.73 -0.08 -22.29
CA ARG A 79 -11.62 -1.01 -22.98
C ARG A 79 -11.24 -2.45 -22.61
N ALA A 80 -12.13 -3.14 -21.91
CA ALA A 80 -12.00 -4.57 -21.69
C ALA A 80 -12.19 -5.35 -23.01
N LYS A 81 -11.56 -6.51 -23.13
CA LYS A 81 -11.72 -7.41 -24.28
C LYS A 81 -13.09 -8.08 -24.26
#